data_AF-A0A0W8CN36-F1
#
_entry.id   AF-A0A0W8CN36-F1
#
_cell.length_a   1.000
_cell.length_b   1.000
_cell.length_c   1.000
_cell.angle_alpha   90.00
_cell.angle_beta   90.00
_cell.angle_gamma   90.00
#
_symmetry.space_group_name_H-M   'P 1'
#
loop_
_entity.id
_entity.type
_entity.pdbx_description
1 polymer ?
#
loop_
_entity_poly.entity_id
_entity_poly.type
_entity_poly.pdbx_seq_one_letter_code
_entity_poly.pdbx_strand_id
1 'polypeptide(L)'
;MTANTRRVTVSSAGRVGIGTGSPSATLHVSGSNSYTVGVGGTSNCYQYNVQGNIWSNLGLGPVSVTVSAIFSSSIFCVQSIYTSSDRRLKENITPISITLDHYDKLEPVSYNWKGETKAKLGLIAQNAMKVCGEMVSIMPNENMKKEGDNDLEGYQYTLDYSQLGALNAAAIKLLIKKSE
;
A
#
# COMPACT_ATOMS: atom_id res chain seq x y z
N MET A 1 -1.41 -21.18 21.87
CA MET A 1 -1.88 -22.52 21.45
C MET A 1 -2.92 -22.38 20.34
N THR A 2 -3.00 -23.31 19.38
CA THR A 2 -3.82 -23.18 18.15
C THR A 2 -5.25 -23.74 18.26
N ALA A 3 -5.70 -24.09 19.47
CA ALA A 3 -7.02 -24.69 19.74
C ALA A 3 -7.38 -25.89 18.83
N ASN A 4 -6.37 -26.62 18.32
CA ASN A 4 -6.53 -27.71 17.35
C ASN A 4 -7.24 -27.30 16.03
N THR A 5 -7.30 -26.01 15.70
CA THR A 5 -7.84 -25.54 14.42
C THR A 5 -6.82 -25.81 13.30
N ARG A 6 -7.25 -26.50 12.24
CA ARG A 6 -6.41 -26.72 11.04
C ARG A 6 -6.14 -25.39 10.34
N ARG A 7 -4.90 -24.90 10.41
CA ARG A 7 -4.48 -23.62 9.79
C ARG A 7 -3.74 -23.77 8.47
N VAL A 8 -3.09 -24.91 8.28
CA VAL A 8 -2.43 -25.28 7.03
C VAL A 8 -3.06 -26.60 6.56
N THR A 9 -3.39 -26.64 5.27
CA THR A 9 -3.91 -27.83 4.59
C THR A 9 -2.95 -28.20 3.48
N VAL A 10 -2.53 -29.46 3.42
CA VAL A 10 -1.92 -30.02 2.22
C VAL A 10 -2.95 -30.96 1.61
N SER A 11 -3.42 -30.67 0.39
CA SER A 11 -4.43 -31.50 -0.26
C SER A 11 -3.80 -32.77 -0.85
N SER A 12 -4.63 -33.77 -1.17
CA SER A 12 -4.19 -34.97 -1.90
C SER A 12 -3.60 -34.66 -3.28
N ALA A 13 -3.89 -33.49 -3.85
CA ALA A 13 -3.32 -32.98 -5.09
C ALA A 13 -2.00 -32.19 -4.88
N GLY A 14 -1.44 -32.20 -3.66
CA GLY A 14 -0.17 -31.52 -3.35
C GLY A 14 -0.25 -30.00 -3.21
N ARG A 15 -1.45 -29.42 -3.10
CA ARG A 15 -1.63 -27.97 -2.94
C ARG A 15 -1.59 -27.58 -1.47
N VAL A 16 -0.97 -26.44 -1.17
CA VAL A 16 -0.87 -25.88 0.18
C VAL A 16 -1.90 -24.77 0.36
N GLY A 17 -2.83 -24.95 1.30
CA GLY A 17 -3.77 -23.94 1.73
C GLY A 17 -3.39 -23.38 3.11
N ILE A 18 -3.40 -22.07 3.29
CA ILE A 18 -3.32 -21.43 4.61
C ILE A 18 -4.68 -20.78 4.86
N GLY A 19 -5.36 -21.13 5.96
CA GLY A 19 -6.71 -20.64 6.28
C GLY A 19 -7.85 -21.21 5.41
N THR A 20 -7.56 -22.16 4.51
CA THR A 20 -8.57 -22.87 3.69
C THR A 20 -8.33 -24.38 3.66
N GLY A 21 -9.42 -25.15 3.63
CA GLY A 21 -9.41 -26.60 3.40
C GLY A 21 -9.41 -27.00 1.93
N SER A 22 -9.69 -26.06 1.03
CA SER A 22 -9.93 -26.31 -0.40
C SER A 22 -9.09 -25.35 -1.26
N PRO A 23 -7.76 -25.57 -1.37
CA PRO A 23 -6.86 -24.69 -2.13
C PRO A 23 -7.16 -24.73 -3.64
N SER A 24 -7.39 -23.54 -4.24
CA SER A 24 -7.66 -23.37 -5.67
C SER A 24 -6.39 -23.24 -6.52
N ALA A 25 -5.24 -22.97 -5.89
CA ALA A 25 -3.92 -22.89 -6.51
C ALA A 25 -2.89 -23.71 -5.72
N THR A 26 -1.69 -23.89 -6.27
CA THR A 26 -0.59 -24.63 -5.59
C THR A 26 -0.28 -24.06 -4.22
N LEU A 27 -0.34 -22.74 -4.06
CA LEU A 27 -0.39 -22.06 -2.78
C LEU A 27 -1.64 -21.16 -2.76
N HIS A 28 -2.55 -21.40 -1.82
CA HIS A 28 -3.74 -20.56 -1.60
C HIS A 28 -3.74 -20.08 -0.15
N VAL A 29 -3.44 -18.79 0.05
CA VAL A 29 -3.62 -18.14 1.35
C VAL A 29 -5.01 -17.51 1.37
N SER A 30 -5.91 -18.15 2.10
CA SER A 30 -7.29 -17.70 2.29
C SER A 30 -7.41 -17.11 3.68
N GLY A 31 -7.49 -15.78 3.71
CA GLY A 31 -7.43 -15.02 4.94
C GLY A 31 -6.23 -14.10 4.95
N SER A 32 -6.30 -13.17 5.88
CA SER A 32 -5.38 -12.07 5.99
C SER A 32 -5.19 -11.76 7.45
N ASN A 33 -3.98 -11.35 7.81
CA ASN A 33 -3.74 -10.84 9.14
C ASN A 33 -3.86 -9.33 9.08
N SER A 34 -4.56 -8.76 10.06
CA SER A 34 -4.34 -7.38 10.44
C SER A 34 -2.89 -7.29 10.90
N TYR A 35 -2.03 -6.79 10.01
CA TYR A 35 -0.71 -6.36 10.40
C TYR A 35 -0.92 -5.03 11.10
N THR A 36 -1.14 -5.17 12.40
CA THR A 36 -1.30 -4.06 13.32
C THR A 36 0.04 -3.40 13.46
N VAL A 37 0.12 -2.20 12.93
CA VAL A 37 1.34 -1.46 13.03
C VAL A 37 1.28 -0.60 14.28
N GLY A 38 2.26 -0.75 15.18
CA GLY A 38 2.31 -0.04 16.48
C GLY A 38 2.13 -0.92 17.71
N VAL A 39 2.59 -2.17 17.70
CA VAL A 39 2.63 -2.99 18.93
C VAL A 39 3.76 -2.47 19.84
N GLY A 40 3.41 -1.54 20.71
CA GLY A 40 4.32 -0.86 21.66
C GLY A 40 3.63 0.14 22.59
N GLY A 41 2.40 0.58 22.27
CA GLY A 41 1.53 1.30 23.20
C GLY A 41 1.97 2.72 23.52
N THR A 42 1.89 3.66 22.56
CA THR A 42 1.73 5.11 22.86
C THR A 42 1.31 5.99 21.68
N SER A 43 0.96 5.46 20.50
CA SER A 43 0.91 6.29 19.29
C SER A 43 -0.49 6.46 18.69
N ASN A 44 -0.87 7.72 18.40
CA ASN A 44 -2.10 8.10 17.70
C ASN A 44 -1.98 7.77 16.21
N CYS A 45 -3.03 7.18 15.61
CA CYS A 45 -3.12 7.02 14.16
C CYS A 45 -3.89 8.18 13.49
N TYR A 46 -3.42 8.57 12.30
CA TYR A 46 -4.05 9.61 11.48
C TYR A 46 -4.45 9.01 10.13
N GLN A 47 -5.74 9.13 9.79
CA GLN A 47 -6.26 8.83 8.46
C GLN A 47 -6.47 10.15 7.70
N TYR A 48 -6.05 10.21 6.44
CA TYR A 48 -6.33 11.36 5.58
C TYR A 48 -7.72 11.20 4.98
N ASN A 49 -8.63 12.11 5.30
CA ASN A 49 -9.97 12.15 4.71
C ASN A 49 -9.92 13.01 3.44
N VAL A 50 -9.98 12.34 2.28
CA VAL A 50 -9.91 12.97 0.95
C VAL A 50 -11.08 13.96 0.71
N GLN A 51 -12.25 13.70 1.30
CA GLN A 51 -13.44 14.54 1.14
C GLN A 51 -13.35 15.85 1.94
N GLY A 52 -12.62 15.84 3.07
CA GLY A 52 -12.48 16.99 3.97
C GLY A 52 -11.17 17.75 3.84
N ASN A 53 -10.13 17.15 3.24
CA ASN A 53 -8.75 17.65 3.33
C ASN A 53 -8.30 17.86 4.79
N ILE A 54 -8.72 16.96 5.68
CA ILE A 54 -8.46 16.99 7.13
C ILE A 54 -7.79 15.67 7.52
N TRP A 55 -6.74 15.77 8.33
CA TRP A 55 -6.16 14.63 9.03
C TRP A 55 -7.01 14.34 10.28
N SER A 56 -7.78 13.25 10.27
CA SER A 56 -8.54 12.84 11.44
C SER A 56 -7.67 12.00 12.36
N ASN A 57 -7.40 12.51 13.57
CA ASN A 57 -6.84 11.72 14.66
C ASN A 57 -7.92 10.72 15.11
N LEU A 58 -7.67 9.43 14.94
CA LEU A 58 -8.64 8.39 15.30
C LEU A 58 -8.58 8.01 16.80
N GLY A 59 -7.79 8.71 17.61
CA GLY A 59 -7.51 8.34 18.99
C GLY A 59 -6.58 7.13 19.09
N LEU A 60 -6.25 6.73 20.31
CA LEU A 60 -5.32 5.63 20.62
C LEU A 60 -5.74 4.34 19.91
N GLY A 61 -5.07 4.01 18.81
CA GLY A 61 -5.36 2.83 18.04
C GLY A 61 -4.32 2.62 16.95
N PRO A 62 -3.81 1.39 16.74
CA PRO A 62 -2.89 1.10 15.66
C PRO A 62 -3.61 1.07 14.29
N VAL A 63 -2.96 1.56 13.23
CA VAL A 63 -3.43 1.32 11.85
C VAL A 63 -3.16 -0.14 11.52
N SER A 64 -4.20 -0.86 11.14
CA SER A 64 -4.08 -2.25 10.70
C SER A 64 -4.15 -2.28 9.19
N VAL A 65 -3.06 -2.70 8.54
CA VAL A 65 -3.11 -3.07 7.12
C VAL A 65 -3.37 -4.56 7.02
N THR A 66 -4.26 -4.94 6.11
CA THR A 66 -4.68 -6.33 5.96
C THR A 66 -3.81 -6.98 4.88
N VAL A 67 -2.87 -7.83 5.29
CA VAL A 67 -1.95 -8.52 4.38
C VAL A 67 -2.13 -10.03 4.48
N SER A 68 -2.02 -10.72 3.35
CA SER A 68 -2.03 -12.18 3.31
C SER A 68 -0.63 -12.78 3.51
N ALA A 69 0.44 -12.04 3.15
CA ALA A 69 1.83 -12.46 3.30
C ALA A 69 2.79 -11.26 3.39
N ILE A 70 3.95 -11.44 4.04
CA ILE A 70 5.04 -10.47 4.13
C ILE A 70 6.31 -11.15 3.60
N PHE A 71 7.04 -10.48 2.71
CA PHE A 71 8.29 -10.97 2.12
C PHE A 71 9.41 -9.97 2.38
N SER A 72 10.52 -10.42 2.97
CA SER A 72 11.70 -9.57 3.25
C SER A 72 12.57 -9.30 2.01
N SER A 73 12.20 -9.85 0.86
CA SER A 73 12.93 -9.69 -0.40
C SER A 73 11.97 -9.64 -1.58
N SER A 74 12.51 -9.39 -2.77
CA SER A 74 11.76 -9.29 -4.01
C SER A 74 11.03 -10.59 -4.34
N ILE A 75 9.80 -10.45 -4.83
CA ILE A 75 9.04 -11.55 -5.41
C ILE A 75 9.38 -11.60 -6.91
N PHE A 76 9.96 -12.70 -7.37
CA PHE A 76 10.25 -12.90 -8.79
C PHE A 76 9.02 -13.53 -9.50
N CYS A 77 8.33 -12.74 -10.31
CA CYS A 77 7.20 -13.17 -11.11
C CYS A 77 7.61 -13.25 -12.59
N VAL A 78 7.44 -14.42 -13.23
CA VAL A 78 7.77 -14.60 -14.65
C VAL A 78 6.70 -14.01 -15.59
N GLN A 79 5.46 -13.95 -15.11
CA GLN A 79 4.32 -13.39 -15.85
C GLN A 79 3.76 -12.17 -15.10
N SER A 80 2.48 -12.20 -14.71
CA SER A 80 1.76 -11.03 -14.20
C SER A 80 1.18 -11.25 -12.81
N ILE A 81 0.89 -10.13 -12.14
CA ILE A 81 0.07 -10.07 -10.92
C ILE A 81 -1.32 -9.58 -11.33
N TYR A 82 -2.35 -10.41 -11.11
CA TYR A 82 -3.73 -10.08 -11.45
C TYR A 82 -4.45 -9.49 -10.24
N THR A 83 -5.09 -8.33 -10.42
CA THR A 83 -5.93 -7.68 -9.42
C THR A 83 -7.37 -7.61 -9.91
N SER A 84 -8.32 -8.02 -9.07
CA SER A 84 -9.75 -7.95 -9.42
C SER A 84 -10.21 -6.51 -9.52
N SER A 85 -10.91 -6.17 -10.61
CA SER A 85 -11.33 -4.79 -10.90
C SER A 85 -12.76 -4.70 -11.46
N ASP A 86 -13.54 -5.78 -11.33
CA ASP A 86 -14.91 -5.91 -11.85
C ASP A 86 -15.83 -4.81 -11.30
N ARG A 87 -16.54 -4.10 -12.19
CA ARG A 87 -17.49 -3.03 -11.84
C ARG A 87 -18.52 -3.48 -10.79
N ARG A 88 -18.96 -4.75 -10.83
CA ARG A 88 -20.00 -5.27 -9.93
C ARG A 88 -19.53 -5.42 -8.48
N LEU A 89 -18.21 -5.38 -8.26
CA LEU A 89 -17.58 -5.44 -6.94
C LEU A 89 -17.20 -4.04 -6.42
N LYS A 90 -17.63 -2.97 -7.09
CA LYS A 90 -17.29 -1.58 -6.78
C LYS A 90 -18.55 -0.75 -6.60
N GLU A 91 -18.48 0.21 -5.69
CA GLU A 91 -19.50 1.22 -5.43
C GLU A 91 -18.87 2.62 -5.45
N ASN A 92 -19.69 3.67 -5.50
CA ASN A 92 -19.24 5.07 -5.45
C ASN A 92 -18.16 5.42 -6.49
N ILE A 93 -18.30 4.88 -7.72
CA ILE A 93 -17.31 5.04 -8.80
C ILE A 93 -17.37 6.47 -9.35
N THR A 94 -16.37 7.29 -9.02
CA THR A 94 -16.17 8.64 -9.57
C THR A 94 -14.87 8.72 -10.37
N PRO A 95 -14.76 9.62 -11.36
CA PRO A 95 -13.49 9.88 -12.04
C PRO A 95 -12.43 10.42 -11.07
N ILE A 96 -11.16 10.06 -11.30
CA ILE A 96 -10.02 10.64 -10.57
C ILE A 96 -9.96 12.14 -10.86
N SER A 97 -10.11 12.96 -9.82
CA SER A 97 -10.04 14.42 -9.90
C SER A 97 -8.63 14.89 -9.55
N ILE A 98 -7.84 15.22 -10.56
CA ILE A 98 -6.48 15.76 -10.43
C ILE A 98 -6.29 16.90 -11.45
N THR A 99 -5.35 17.81 -11.22
CA THR A 99 -4.93 18.81 -12.21
C THR A 99 -3.48 18.54 -12.65
N LEU A 100 -3.07 19.07 -13.80
CA LEU A 100 -1.69 18.95 -14.25
C LEU A 100 -0.73 19.62 -13.27
N ASP A 101 -1.07 20.80 -12.74
CA ASP A 101 -0.25 21.51 -11.75
C ASP A 101 -0.12 20.75 -10.42
N HIS A 102 -1.12 19.93 -10.07
CA HIS A 102 -1.05 19.08 -8.89
C HIS A 102 -0.21 17.84 -9.17
N TYR A 103 -0.40 17.21 -10.34
CA TYR A 103 0.38 16.04 -10.76
C TYR A 103 1.87 16.38 -10.95
N ASP A 104 2.21 17.58 -11.43
CA ASP A 104 3.58 18.07 -11.61
C ASP A 104 4.41 18.07 -10.32
N LYS A 105 3.74 18.16 -9.16
CA LYS A 105 4.38 18.06 -7.85
C LYS A 105 4.84 16.63 -7.50
N LEU A 106 4.44 15.62 -8.27
CA LEU A 106 4.89 14.25 -8.11
C LEU A 106 6.27 14.11 -8.76
N GLU A 107 7.31 14.01 -7.93
CA GLU A 107 8.71 14.03 -8.39
C GLU A 107 9.32 12.62 -8.43
N PRO A 108 9.58 12.04 -9.62
CA PRO A 108 10.37 10.83 -9.78
C PRO A 108 11.83 11.08 -9.40
N VAL A 109 12.41 10.18 -8.62
CA VAL A 109 13.78 10.29 -8.11
C VAL A 109 14.57 9.01 -8.35
N SER A 110 15.90 9.15 -8.39
CA SER A 110 16.85 8.05 -8.27
C SER A 110 17.42 8.05 -6.85
N TYR A 111 17.45 6.90 -6.19
CA TYR A 111 17.92 6.77 -4.81
C TYR A 111 18.63 5.44 -4.57
N ASN A 112 19.43 5.39 -3.51
CA ASN A 112 19.93 4.14 -2.95
C ASN A 112 19.27 3.92 -1.60
N TRP A 113 18.98 2.66 -1.25
CA TRP A 113 18.69 2.36 0.15
C TRP A 113 19.93 2.62 1.00
N LYS A 114 19.74 3.05 2.25
CA LYS A 114 20.84 3.23 3.21
C LYS A 114 21.60 1.89 3.32
N GLY A 115 22.90 1.92 3.03
CA GLY A 115 23.75 0.72 3.01
C GLY A 115 23.81 -0.04 1.69
N GLU A 116 23.04 0.35 0.67
CA GLU A 116 23.12 -0.22 -0.68
C GLU A 116 23.85 0.72 -1.64
N THR A 117 24.55 0.16 -2.62
CA THR A 117 25.25 0.91 -3.67
C THR A 117 24.47 0.99 -4.98
N LYS A 118 23.49 0.10 -5.16
CA LYS A 118 22.70 0.02 -6.39
C LYS A 118 21.55 1.03 -6.36
N ALA A 119 21.57 1.94 -7.33
CA ALA A 119 20.48 2.89 -7.54
C ALA A 119 19.17 2.19 -7.94
N LYS A 120 18.07 2.77 -7.45
CA LYS A 120 16.69 2.40 -7.74
C LYS A 120 15.95 3.66 -8.16
N LEU A 121 14.90 3.49 -8.96
CA LEU A 121 14.01 4.56 -9.38
C LEU A 121 12.71 4.46 -8.58
N GLY A 122 12.11 5.60 -8.27
CA GLY A 122 10.83 5.63 -7.58
C GLY A 122 10.40 7.03 -7.20
N LEU A 123 9.61 7.11 -6.15
CA LEU A 123 9.06 8.33 -5.57
C LEU A 123 9.41 8.39 -4.08
N ILE A 124 9.52 9.61 -3.54
CA ILE A 124 9.56 9.83 -2.10
C ILE A 124 8.13 9.83 -1.57
N ALA A 125 7.81 8.89 -0.67
CA ALA A 125 6.44 8.68 -0.19
C ALA A 125 5.86 9.94 0.51
N GLN A 126 6.69 10.69 1.24
CA GLN A 126 6.28 11.95 1.88
C GLN A 126 5.91 13.05 0.88
N ASN A 127 6.55 13.08 -0.29
CA ASN A 127 6.18 14.00 -1.36
C ASN A 127 4.94 13.52 -2.09
N ALA A 128 4.87 12.22 -2.41
CA ALA A 128 3.70 11.60 -3.02
C ALA A 128 2.43 11.81 -2.17
N MET A 129 2.54 11.79 -0.84
CA MET A 129 1.42 12.01 0.07
C MET A 129 0.73 13.37 -0.10
N LYS A 130 1.45 14.39 -0.56
CA LYS A 130 0.91 15.74 -0.85
C LYS A 130 0.13 15.79 -2.17
N VAL A 131 0.29 14.76 -3.01
CA VAL A 131 -0.28 14.67 -4.36
C VAL A 131 -1.38 13.62 -4.45
N CYS A 132 -1.08 12.41 -4.01
CA CYS A 132 -1.93 11.22 -4.09
C CYS A 132 -1.85 10.43 -2.77
N GLY A 133 -2.42 11.01 -1.71
CA GLY A 133 -2.40 10.44 -0.37
C GLY A 133 -2.98 9.02 -0.28
N GLU A 134 -3.93 8.69 -1.15
CA GLU A 134 -4.57 7.37 -1.25
C GLU A 134 -3.59 6.24 -1.60
N MET A 135 -2.47 6.59 -2.24
CA MET A 135 -1.41 5.64 -2.59
C MET A 135 -0.42 5.42 -1.44
N VAL A 136 -0.44 6.26 -0.42
CA VAL A 136 0.53 6.25 0.68
C VAL A 136 -0.07 5.56 1.89
N SER A 137 0.62 4.54 2.38
CA SER A 137 0.32 3.90 3.65
C SER A 137 1.44 4.17 4.65
N ILE A 138 1.07 4.49 5.88
CA ILE A 138 2.03 4.78 6.96
C ILE A 138 1.98 3.61 7.94
N MET A 139 3.16 3.19 8.39
CA MET A 139 3.33 2.06 9.28
C MET A 139 4.34 2.44 10.40
N PRO A 140 4.01 2.38 11.69
CA PRO A 140 4.97 2.45 12.78
C PRO A 140 6.24 1.63 12.56
N ASN A 141 7.34 2.28 12.85
CA ASN A 141 8.69 1.75 12.88
C ASN A 141 9.48 2.64 13.85
N GLU A 142 9.68 2.18 15.08
CA GLU A 142 10.30 2.97 16.17
C GLU A 142 11.73 3.45 15.83
N ASN A 143 12.38 2.83 14.83
CA ASN A 143 13.70 3.25 14.38
C ASN A 143 13.67 4.42 13.38
N MET A 144 12.49 4.81 12.88
CA MET A 144 12.35 5.91 11.93
C MET A 144 12.33 7.24 12.66
N LYS A 145 13.46 7.96 12.56
CA LYS A 145 13.58 9.31 13.08
C LYS A 145 13.04 10.33 12.07
N LYS A 146 12.49 11.42 12.59
CA LYS A 146 12.09 12.58 11.81
C LYS A 146 13.31 13.18 11.11
N GLU A 147 13.27 13.28 9.78
CA GLU A 147 14.31 13.92 8.97
C GLU A 147 13.82 15.25 8.38
N GLY A 148 12.52 15.39 8.10
CA GLY A 148 11.88 16.63 7.63
C GLY A 148 10.73 17.11 8.51
N ASP A 149 10.32 18.38 8.35
CA ASP A 149 9.36 19.07 9.22
C ASP A 149 8.00 18.36 9.37
N ASN A 150 7.58 17.61 8.35
CA ASN A 150 6.29 16.91 8.29
C ASN A 150 6.39 15.38 8.45
N ASP A 151 7.59 14.85 8.73
CA ASP A 151 7.70 13.42 9.00
C ASP A 151 7.14 13.10 10.38
N LEU A 152 6.43 11.98 10.47
CA LEU A 152 5.97 11.42 11.73
C LEU A 152 7.09 10.58 12.35
N GLU A 153 7.60 11.02 13.51
CA GLU A 153 8.59 10.27 14.30
C GLU A 153 8.06 8.89 14.68
N GLY A 154 8.87 7.84 14.49
CA GLY A 154 8.50 6.47 14.76
C GLY A 154 7.60 5.85 13.69
N TYR A 155 7.50 6.45 12.50
CA TYR A 155 6.70 5.96 11.39
C TYR A 155 7.48 5.88 10.08
N GLN A 156 7.22 4.81 9.34
CA GLN A 156 7.69 4.55 7.99
C GLN A 156 6.55 4.75 6.99
N TYR A 157 6.84 5.45 5.89
CA TYR A 157 5.91 5.65 4.79
C TYR A 157 6.15 4.59 3.71
N THR A 158 5.09 4.11 3.09
CA THR A 158 5.10 3.13 2.01
C THR A 158 4.16 3.55 0.90
N LEU A 159 4.45 3.11 -0.33
CA LEU A 159 3.71 3.52 -1.52
C LEU A 159 3.16 2.29 -2.26
N ASP A 160 1.87 2.32 -2.58
CA ASP A 160 1.23 1.39 -3.50
C ASP A 160 1.44 1.86 -4.95
N TYR A 161 2.54 1.41 -5.55
CA TYR A 161 2.87 1.73 -6.94
C TYR A 161 1.83 1.20 -7.95
N SER A 162 0.96 0.25 -7.59
CA SER A 162 -0.04 -0.28 -8.52
C SER A 162 -1.11 0.77 -8.90
N GLN A 163 -1.38 1.71 -8.00
CA GLN A 163 -2.34 2.80 -8.22
C GLN A 163 -1.78 3.91 -9.11
N LEU A 164 -0.45 4.03 -9.21
CA LEU A 164 0.20 5.07 -10.01
C LEU A 164 -0.22 5.00 -11.48
N GLY A 165 -0.43 3.79 -12.01
CA GLY A 165 -0.88 3.61 -13.40
C GLY A 165 -2.24 4.27 -13.68
N ALA A 166 -3.18 4.19 -12.74
CA ALA A 166 -4.49 4.83 -12.88
C ALA A 166 -4.40 6.37 -12.78
N LEU A 167 -3.55 6.87 -11.87
CA LEU A 167 -3.28 8.31 -11.73
C LEU A 167 -2.63 8.87 -13.01
N ASN A 168 -1.63 8.17 -13.55
CA ASN A 168 -0.96 8.55 -14.80
C ASN A 168 -1.96 8.60 -15.97
N ALA A 169 -2.87 7.63 -16.06
CA ALA A 169 -3.92 7.63 -17.08
C ALA A 169 -4.85 8.86 -16.95
N ALA A 170 -5.17 9.30 -15.72
CA ALA A 170 -5.94 10.52 -15.50
C ALA A 170 -5.19 11.77 -15.97
N ALA A 171 -3.89 11.89 -15.64
CA ALA A 171 -3.05 13.00 -16.08
C ALA A 171 -2.91 13.03 -17.62
N ILE A 172 -2.68 11.88 -18.26
CA ILE A 172 -2.60 11.77 -19.73
C ILE A 172 -3.91 12.24 -20.38
N LYS A 173 -5.08 11.88 -19.82
CA LYS A 173 -6.37 12.37 -20.34
C LYS A 173 -6.49 13.90 -20.28
N LEU A 174 -5.90 14.56 -19.29
CA LEU A 174 -5.89 16.03 -19.20
C LEU A 174 -4.95 16.63 -20.25
N LEU A 175 -3.79 16.03 -20.49
CA LEU A 175 -2.85 16.47 -21.52
C LEU A 175 -3.48 16.40 -22.92
N ILE A 176 -4.14 15.29 -23.24
CA ILE A 176 -4.84 15.12 -24.53
C ILE A 176 -5.88 16.22 -24.74
N LYS A 177 -6.71 16.51 -23.73
CA LYS A 177 -7.72 17.58 -23.80
C LYS A 177 -7.15 18.99 -23.95
N LYS A 178 -5.92 19.22 -23.48
CA LYS A 178 -5.25 20.52 -23.58
C LYS A 178 -4.63 20.75 -24.98
N SER A 179 -4.40 19.67 -25.73
CA SER A 179 -3.88 19.73 -27.10
C SER A 179 -4.93 19.86 -28.19
N GLU A 180 -6.22 19.73 -27.83
CA GLU A 180 -7.38 20.02 -28.69
C GLU A 180 -7.73 21.51 -28.64
#